data_AF-A0A7V3L2Z5-F1
#
_entry.id   AF-A0A7V3L2Z5-F1
#
_cell.length_a   1.000
_cell.length_b   1.000
_cell.length_c   1.000
_cell.angle_alpha   90.00
_cell.angle_beta   90.00
_cell.angle_gamma   90.00
#
_symmetry.space_group_name_H-M   'P 1'
#
loop_
_entity.id
_entity.type
_entity.pdbx_description
1 polymer ?
#
loop_
_entity_poly.entity_id
_entity_poly.type
_entity_poly.pdbx_seq_one_letter_code
_entity_poly.pdbx_strand_id
1 'polypeptide(L)'
;MSKPRFQVWMTLLIAATVLAAAFLCTAASNSKPHAAVQLLDQDGNPIDIRSADPKPYSPRQTCGACHDYDLISRCYHVQLGADGISDDFGKKIGRPWISSNGQFGRQIHMSYLWIAKKKNPTAAHVAMTPYEYSQACGFCHVGGGPMEFDRDKQRYDIRQAKHPELAQTTDGDYHKSAWDRSGVAEIDCLMCHLVGYDGEARRDQLAKANFRWAATVGAGLGTVEGAVKNGERPRLAYKRELFNKDGTITLKITAPQDANCLLCHGEAEVKKRGHVWYDSRQTDVHTAAGMKCITCHSAGPDHQIRKGRSNEVILHNELDDPTLSCEGCHMAAGSKVRPAHKSIPKSHLATIACVTCHVTEHNVAAVGAVDTLTGIAAGLPTVKGAKKYGETGTWSPAYFRLKDGKIYSGNALLPVWWGNRQGGVIYPLFLSETARAYEKVKHIIKDDNGDGKPEANTEAEISAMLRAIEEVLSGGRFKQISPAYVKGDRVWFISGGRLVSVRYHPQAQPLRWTFSHNVSPTAKALGANGCADCHADRSPFFNSPVIVDPFDAHGKPVTVPMWRYVGVSEKALRVGK
;
A
#
# COMPACT_ATOMS: atom_id res chain seq x y z
N MET A 1 -34.74 80.34 -30.67
CA MET A 1 -35.86 79.68 -29.95
C MET A 1 -35.60 78.16 -29.98
N SER A 2 -35.77 77.50 -28.82
CA SER A 2 -35.64 76.04 -28.52
C SER A 2 -34.37 75.29 -29.03
N LYS A 3 -33.21 75.25 -28.35
CA LYS A 3 -32.77 74.46 -27.14
C LYS A 3 -32.92 72.91 -27.26
N PRO A 4 -32.01 72.08 -26.69
CA PRO A 4 -30.55 72.00 -26.96
C PRO A 4 -29.89 70.56 -26.85
N ARG A 5 -28.68 70.44 -27.43
CA ARG A 5 -27.40 69.82 -26.92
C ARG A 5 -27.35 68.41 -26.28
N PHE A 6 -26.44 67.56 -26.79
CA PHE A 6 -25.12 67.18 -26.22
C PHE A 6 -24.59 65.92 -26.97
N GLN A 7 -23.65 66.00 -27.91
CA GLN A 7 -22.17 66.11 -27.82
C GLN A 7 -21.43 64.85 -27.27
N VAL A 8 -20.97 64.02 -28.22
CA VAL A 8 -19.64 63.34 -28.38
C VAL A 8 -18.96 62.72 -27.15
N TRP A 9 -18.71 61.39 -27.15
CA TRP A 9 -17.49 60.68 -26.67
C TRP A 9 -17.48 59.28 -27.34
N MET A 10 -16.55 58.95 -28.25
CA MET A 10 -15.20 58.38 -28.07
C MET A 10 -15.20 56.91 -27.53
N THR A 11 -14.47 56.04 -28.25
CA THR A 11 -14.03 54.65 -27.89
C THR A 11 -15.07 53.52 -27.84
N LEU A 12 -15.24 52.79 -28.96
CA LEU A 12 -15.83 51.44 -29.02
C LEU A 12 -14.99 50.54 -29.95
N LEU A 13 -13.82 50.16 -29.46
CA LEU A 13 -12.96 49.11 -29.99
C LEU A 13 -12.25 48.52 -28.77
N ILE A 14 -12.86 47.48 -28.20
CA ILE A 14 -12.46 46.54 -27.12
C ILE A 14 -13.75 46.21 -26.33
N ALA A 15 -14.66 45.45 -26.94
CA ALA A 15 -15.82 44.87 -26.25
C ALA A 15 -16.39 43.64 -26.98
N ALA A 16 -15.55 42.90 -27.71
CA ALA A 16 -15.98 41.74 -28.51
C ALA A 16 -15.19 40.44 -28.23
N THR A 17 -14.39 40.38 -27.15
CA THR A 17 -13.55 39.21 -26.81
C THR A 17 -13.61 38.77 -25.35
N VAL A 18 -14.76 38.94 -24.66
CA VAL A 18 -14.94 38.41 -23.28
C VAL A 18 -16.23 37.60 -23.07
N LEU A 19 -17.13 37.51 -24.05
CA LEU A 19 -18.45 36.87 -23.86
C LEU A 19 -18.60 35.44 -24.42
N ALA A 20 -17.50 34.67 -24.45
CA ALA A 20 -17.54 33.24 -24.87
C ALA A 20 -16.73 32.29 -23.96
N ALA A 21 -16.47 32.66 -22.71
CA ALA A 21 -15.73 31.82 -21.76
C ALA A 21 -16.36 31.85 -20.36
N ALA A 22 -17.60 31.34 -20.22
CA ALA A 22 -18.17 31.03 -18.91
C ALA A 22 -19.37 30.05 -19.02
N PHE A 23 -19.20 28.94 -19.74
CA PHE A 23 -19.98 27.72 -19.45
C PHE A 23 -19.02 26.68 -18.87
N LEU A 24 -18.37 27.07 -17.77
CA LEU A 24 -17.93 26.09 -16.78
C LEU A 24 -19.22 25.49 -16.21
N CYS A 25 -19.55 24.28 -16.65
CA CYS A 25 -20.34 23.37 -15.83
C CYS A 25 -19.54 23.11 -14.55
N THR A 26 -19.62 24.04 -13.60
CA THR A 26 -19.46 23.70 -12.20
C THR A 26 -20.65 22.80 -11.89
N ALA A 27 -20.42 21.49 -11.94
CA ALA A 27 -21.20 20.58 -11.13
C ALA A 27 -20.92 20.99 -9.68
N ALA A 28 -21.62 22.02 -9.20
CA ALA A 28 -21.67 22.35 -7.80
C ALA A 28 -22.22 21.10 -7.12
N SER A 29 -21.37 20.44 -6.34
CA SER A 29 -21.80 19.33 -5.49
C SER A 29 -22.85 19.89 -4.54
N ASN A 30 -24.12 19.63 -4.82
CA ASN A 30 -25.24 19.87 -3.91
C ASN A 30 -25.17 18.89 -2.72
N SER A 31 -24.04 18.83 -2.01
CA SER A 31 -23.99 18.23 -0.69
C SER A 31 -24.38 19.31 0.31
N LYS A 32 -25.54 19.17 0.95
CA LYS A 32 -25.85 19.97 2.14
C LYS A 32 -24.66 19.85 3.12
N PRO A 33 -24.16 20.96 3.68
CA PRO A 33 -23.10 20.88 4.68
C PRO A 33 -23.57 20.03 5.85
N HIS A 34 -22.66 19.24 6.41
CA HIS A 34 -22.96 18.44 7.59
C HIS A 34 -23.38 19.36 8.74
N ALA A 35 -24.40 18.97 9.51
CA ALA A 35 -24.82 19.71 10.69
C ALA A 35 -23.73 19.71 11.78
N ALA A 36 -23.80 20.65 12.73
CA ALA A 36 -22.96 20.57 13.91
C ALA A 36 -23.24 19.27 14.69
N VAL A 37 -22.20 18.69 15.28
CA VAL A 37 -22.26 17.37 15.93
C VAL A 37 -21.87 17.49 17.38
N GLN A 38 -22.59 16.82 18.27
CA GLN A 38 -22.14 16.61 19.64
C GLN A 38 -21.12 15.46 19.66
N LEU A 39 -19.88 15.74 20.07
CA LEU A 39 -18.90 14.67 20.24
C LEU A 39 -19.22 13.84 21.49
N LEU A 40 -19.15 12.51 21.33
CA LEU A 40 -19.38 11.52 22.37
C LEU A 40 -18.10 10.72 22.66
N ASP A 41 -17.94 10.31 23.91
CA ASP A 41 -16.91 9.34 24.30
C ASP A 41 -17.34 7.89 24.00
N GLN A 42 -16.46 6.94 24.28
CA GLN A 42 -16.70 5.50 24.04
C GLN A 42 -17.93 4.93 24.78
N ASP A 43 -18.32 5.56 25.88
CA ASP A 43 -19.45 5.14 26.72
C ASP A 43 -20.76 5.82 26.28
N GLY A 44 -20.70 6.65 25.23
CA GLY A 44 -21.83 7.37 24.64
C GLY A 44 -22.16 8.69 25.33
N ASN A 45 -21.31 9.17 26.23
CA ASN A 45 -21.56 10.41 26.96
C ASN A 45 -21.03 11.63 26.18
N PRO A 46 -21.72 12.78 26.21
CA PRO A 46 -21.18 14.03 25.69
C PRO A 46 -19.83 14.38 26.33
N ILE A 47 -18.86 14.72 25.51
CA ILE A 47 -17.50 15.04 25.99
C ILE A 47 -17.50 16.40 26.70
N ASP A 48 -17.15 16.40 27.98
CA ASP A 48 -16.80 17.63 28.69
C ASP A 48 -15.36 18.06 28.37
N ILE A 49 -15.22 18.96 27.41
CA ILE A 49 -13.93 19.55 26.97
C ILE A 49 -13.25 20.42 28.05
N ARG A 50 -13.93 20.71 29.16
CA ARG A 50 -13.39 21.47 30.30
C ARG A 50 -12.95 20.59 31.47
N SER A 51 -13.27 19.30 31.43
CA SER A 51 -12.81 18.31 32.40
C SER A 51 -11.29 18.30 32.50
N ALA A 52 -10.77 17.99 33.70
CA ALA A 52 -9.34 17.78 33.94
C ALA A 52 -8.82 16.48 33.30
N ASP A 53 -9.70 15.52 32.99
CA ASP A 53 -9.40 14.26 32.30
C ASP A 53 -10.47 13.99 31.22
N PRO A 54 -10.50 14.80 30.15
CA PRO A 54 -11.53 14.68 29.13
C PRO A 54 -11.35 13.35 28.37
N LYS A 55 -12.45 12.68 28.07
CA LYS A 55 -12.42 11.41 27.34
C LYS A 55 -12.20 11.63 25.84
N PRO A 56 -11.53 10.68 25.15
CA PRO A 56 -11.33 10.76 23.71
C PRO A 56 -12.66 10.64 22.95
N TYR A 57 -12.70 11.28 21.79
CA TYR A 57 -13.80 11.16 20.84
C TYR A 57 -13.89 9.73 20.31
N SER A 58 -15.11 9.16 20.37
CA SER A 58 -15.46 7.86 19.78
C SER A 58 -16.19 8.08 18.45
N PRO A 59 -15.58 7.70 17.31
CA PRO A 59 -16.28 7.63 16.04
C PRO A 59 -17.53 6.73 16.10
N ARG A 60 -17.44 5.59 16.80
CA ARG A 60 -18.57 4.66 16.92
C ARG A 60 -19.78 5.32 17.55
N GLN A 61 -19.61 6.02 18.67
CA GLN A 61 -20.75 6.64 19.36
C GLN A 61 -21.18 7.93 18.65
N THR A 62 -20.24 8.77 18.23
CA THR A 62 -20.54 10.08 17.66
C THR A 62 -21.14 9.98 16.25
N CYS A 63 -20.44 9.32 15.33
CA CYS A 63 -20.93 9.18 13.95
C CYS A 63 -21.98 8.06 13.86
N GLY A 64 -21.86 7.01 14.68
CA GLY A 64 -22.81 5.90 14.71
C GLY A 64 -24.21 6.27 15.22
N ALA A 65 -24.36 7.42 15.89
CA ALA A 65 -25.68 7.96 16.25
C ALA A 65 -26.54 8.30 15.02
N CYS A 66 -25.92 8.61 13.87
CA CYS A 66 -26.60 9.00 12.63
C CYS A 66 -26.31 8.06 11.45
N HIS A 67 -25.23 7.29 11.50
CA HIS A 67 -24.79 6.38 10.45
C HIS A 67 -24.70 4.94 10.97
N ASP A 68 -25.03 3.96 10.14
CA ASP A 68 -24.94 2.55 10.54
C ASP A 68 -23.48 2.08 10.61
N TYR A 69 -22.85 2.29 11.77
CA TYR A 69 -21.45 1.91 12.01
C TYR A 69 -21.22 0.41 11.80
N ASP A 70 -22.18 -0.43 12.19
CA ASP A 70 -22.03 -1.89 12.10
C ASP A 70 -22.11 -2.37 10.65
N LEU A 71 -22.93 -1.74 9.80
CA LEU A 71 -22.88 -1.94 8.36
C LEU A 71 -21.53 -1.51 7.78
N ILE A 72 -21.08 -0.30 8.10
CA ILE A 72 -19.80 0.26 7.61
C ILE A 72 -18.63 -0.63 8.00
N SER A 73 -18.66 -1.21 9.21
CA SER A 73 -17.61 -2.08 9.73
C SER A 73 -17.34 -3.31 8.86
N ARG A 74 -18.30 -3.73 8.02
CA ARG A 74 -18.16 -4.89 7.12
C ARG A 74 -17.44 -4.54 5.82
N CYS A 75 -17.12 -3.27 5.59
CA CYS A 75 -16.33 -2.85 4.44
C CYS A 75 -14.97 -3.55 4.42
N TYR A 76 -14.52 -4.00 3.25
CA TYR A 76 -13.23 -4.69 3.14
C TYR A 76 -12.02 -3.79 3.49
N HIS A 77 -12.16 -2.47 3.45
CA HIS A 77 -11.11 -1.54 3.94
C HIS A 77 -11.02 -1.48 5.47
N VAL A 78 -12.09 -1.88 6.17
CA VAL A 78 -12.12 -2.05 7.63
C VAL A 78 -11.67 -3.46 8.01
N GLN A 79 -12.04 -4.48 7.22
CA GLN A 79 -11.68 -5.86 7.55
C GLN A 79 -10.24 -6.20 7.14
N LEU A 80 -9.79 -5.74 5.98
CA LEU A 80 -8.49 -6.07 5.37
C LEU A 80 -8.14 -7.57 5.44
N GLY A 81 -9.14 -8.45 5.32
CA GLY A 81 -9.01 -9.92 5.37
C GLY A 81 -9.22 -10.54 6.76
N ALA A 82 -9.51 -9.75 7.80
CA ALA A 82 -9.83 -10.24 9.14
C ALA A 82 -11.11 -11.09 9.18
N ASP A 83 -12.08 -10.78 8.34
CA ASP A 83 -13.35 -11.49 8.19
C ASP A 83 -13.18 -12.92 7.62
N GLY A 84 -12.12 -13.16 6.86
CA GLY A 84 -11.74 -14.47 6.32
C GLY A 84 -10.55 -15.14 7.04
N ILE A 85 -10.15 -14.64 8.21
CA ILE A 85 -8.91 -15.08 8.86
C ILE A 85 -8.99 -16.52 9.40
N SER A 86 -7.95 -17.30 9.16
CA SER A 86 -7.82 -18.68 9.65
C SER A 86 -6.36 -19.10 9.74
N ASP A 87 -5.98 -19.78 10.82
CA ASP A 87 -4.64 -20.34 11.01
C ASP A 87 -4.25 -21.41 9.95
N ASP A 88 -5.24 -21.89 9.20
CA ASP A 88 -5.11 -22.88 8.13
C ASP A 88 -5.23 -22.28 6.71
N PHE A 89 -5.54 -20.99 6.59
CA PHE A 89 -5.72 -20.32 5.29
C PHE A 89 -4.53 -20.57 4.36
N GLY A 90 -3.32 -20.28 4.86
CA GLY A 90 -2.08 -20.38 4.10
C GLY A 90 -1.70 -21.79 3.64
N LYS A 91 -2.19 -22.84 4.32
CA LYS A 91 -1.92 -24.24 3.93
C LYS A 91 -2.44 -24.54 2.53
N LYS A 92 -3.60 -23.97 2.16
CA LYS A 92 -4.26 -24.18 0.86
C LYS A 92 -3.49 -23.58 -0.32
N ILE A 93 -2.61 -22.61 -0.05
CA ILE A 93 -1.85 -21.87 -1.06
C ILE A 93 -0.34 -22.09 -0.96
N GLY A 94 0.10 -23.11 -0.18
CA GLY A 94 1.51 -23.44 0.00
C GLY A 94 2.32 -22.39 0.78
N ARG A 95 1.65 -21.54 1.58
CA ARG A 95 2.28 -20.52 2.44
C ARG A 95 1.73 -20.58 3.87
N PRO A 96 2.05 -21.61 4.67
CA PRO A 96 1.36 -21.93 5.93
C PRO A 96 1.47 -20.90 7.09
N TRP A 97 2.28 -19.84 6.94
CA TRP A 97 2.37 -18.73 7.89
C TRP A 97 1.33 -17.62 7.62
N ILE A 98 0.71 -17.61 6.44
CA ILE A 98 -0.33 -16.66 6.07
C ILE A 98 -1.67 -17.11 6.64
N SER A 99 -2.43 -16.18 7.21
CA SER A 99 -3.75 -16.43 7.83
C SER A 99 -4.93 -15.80 7.07
N SER A 100 -4.70 -14.97 6.05
CA SER A 100 -5.78 -14.42 5.20
C SER A 100 -5.27 -13.97 3.82
N ASN A 101 -6.18 -13.50 2.95
CA ASN A 101 -5.87 -12.92 1.64
C ASN A 101 -5.60 -11.40 1.67
N GLY A 102 -5.96 -10.71 2.75
CA GLY A 102 -5.86 -9.26 2.90
C GLY A 102 -4.65 -8.81 3.70
N GLN A 103 -4.42 -7.50 3.77
CA GLN A 103 -3.24 -6.93 4.47
C GLN A 103 -3.15 -7.40 5.93
N PHE A 104 -4.29 -7.58 6.60
CA PHE A 104 -4.35 -8.20 7.91
C PHE A 104 -4.44 -9.72 7.77
N GLY A 105 -3.29 -10.39 7.85
CA GLY A 105 -3.17 -11.85 7.82
C GLY A 105 -2.40 -12.39 6.62
N ARG A 106 -2.30 -11.65 5.52
CA ARG A 106 -1.31 -11.90 4.46
C ARG A 106 0.07 -11.41 4.88
N GLN A 107 1.10 -11.99 4.28
CA GLN A 107 2.46 -11.46 4.40
C GLN A 107 2.52 -10.05 3.79
N ILE A 108 2.97 -9.08 4.58
CA ILE A 108 3.15 -7.71 4.14
C ILE A 108 4.44 -7.66 3.31
N HIS A 109 4.27 -7.69 1.99
CA HIS A 109 5.35 -7.91 1.02
C HIS A 109 6.56 -6.96 1.12
N MET A 110 6.37 -5.76 1.66
CA MET A 110 7.44 -4.76 1.83
C MET A 110 8.16 -4.85 3.18
N SER A 111 7.57 -5.53 4.17
CA SER A 111 8.13 -5.64 5.53
C SER A 111 8.42 -7.09 5.93
N TYR A 112 7.99 -8.07 5.14
CA TYR A 112 8.08 -9.51 5.43
C TYR A 112 7.40 -9.92 6.73
N LEU A 113 6.50 -9.09 7.25
CA LEU A 113 5.77 -9.38 8.47
C LEU A 113 4.47 -10.17 8.18
N TRP A 114 4.01 -10.95 9.14
CA TRP A 114 2.72 -11.64 9.11
C TRP A 114 2.10 -11.69 10.50
N ILE A 115 0.77 -11.82 10.55
CA ILE A 115 0.04 -11.89 11.82
C ILE A 115 0.25 -13.25 12.47
N ALA A 116 0.46 -13.24 13.79
CA ALA A 116 0.53 -14.43 14.63
C ALA A 116 -0.72 -15.30 14.46
N LYS A 117 -0.53 -16.62 14.56
CA LYS A 117 -1.66 -17.54 14.66
C LYS A 117 -2.44 -17.26 15.94
N LYS A 118 -3.72 -17.62 15.98
CA LYS A 118 -4.52 -17.46 17.20
C LYS A 118 -3.90 -18.25 18.35
N LYS A 119 -3.51 -19.51 18.10
CA LYS A 119 -2.85 -20.38 19.07
C LYS A 119 -1.42 -20.69 18.66
N ASN A 120 -0.46 -20.32 19.51
CA ASN A 120 0.96 -20.56 19.26
C ASN A 120 1.53 -21.55 20.30
N PRO A 121 2.34 -22.55 19.89
CA PRO A 121 2.89 -23.55 20.81
C PRO A 121 3.79 -22.96 21.90
N THR A 122 4.59 -21.96 21.55
CA THR A 122 5.52 -21.28 22.46
C THR A 122 5.61 -19.80 22.09
N ALA A 123 6.15 -18.97 22.99
CA ALA A 123 6.39 -17.55 22.71
C ALA A 123 7.28 -17.33 21.47
N ALA A 124 8.22 -18.24 21.19
CA ALA A 124 9.08 -18.18 20.00
C ALA A 124 8.33 -18.38 18.68
N HIS A 125 7.07 -18.83 18.70
CA HIS A 125 6.24 -18.97 17.49
C HIS A 125 5.35 -17.75 17.24
N VAL A 126 5.16 -16.90 18.26
CA VAL A 126 4.28 -15.73 18.16
C VAL A 126 4.92 -14.73 17.20
N ALA A 127 4.26 -14.54 16.04
CA ALA A 127 4.62 -13.50 15.08
C ALA A 127 4.01 -12.15 15.51
N MET A 128 3.72 -11.25 14.57
CA MET A 128 3.13 -9.96 14.91
C MET A 128 1.70 -10.12 15.46
N THR A 129 1.44 -9.61 16.65
CA THR A 129 0.08 -9.56 17.19
C THR A 129 -0.74 -8.43 16.54
N PRO A 130 -2.08 -8.47 16.58
CA PRO A 130 -2.92 -7.34 16.15
C PRO A 130 -2.62 -6.03 16.90
N TYR A 131 -2.11 -6.12 18.13
CA TYR A 131 -1.64 -4.98 18.91
C TYR A 131 -0.42 -4.33 18.25
N GLU A 132 0.61 -5.13 17.93
CA GLU A 132 1.80 -4.66 17.22
C GLU A 132 1.48 -4.21 15.79
N TYR A 133 0.54 -4.88 15.11
CA TYR A 133 0.03 -4.48 13.81
C TYR A 133 -0.58 -3.08 13.86
N SER A 134 -1.38 -2.78 14.89
CA SER A 134 -1.99 -1.47 15.06
C SER A 134 -0.93 -0.37 15.21
N GLN A 135 0.22 -0.67 15.82
CA GLN A 135 1.34 0.27 15.97
C GLN A 135 2.15 0.45 14.68
N ALA A 136 2.48 -0.66 13.99
CA ALA A 136 3.42 -0.65 12.88
C ALA A 136 2.75 -0.48 11.50
N CYS A 137 1.51 -0.94 11.35
CA CYS A 137 0.79 -1.04 10.10
C CYS A 137 -0.59 -0.35 10.14
N GLY A 138 -1.08 0.01 11.32
CA GLY A 138 -2.38 0.68 11.51
C GLY A 138 -2.49 2.04 10.82
N PHE A 139 -1.38 2.69 10.47
CA PHE A 139 -1.40 3.93 9.68
C PHE A 139 -1.95 3.72 8.26
N CYS A 140 -1.83 2.51 7.70
CA CYS A 140 -2.44 2.11 6.43
C CYS A 140 -3.87 1.56 6.59
N HIS A 141 -4.47 1.69 7.78
CA HIS A 141 -5.79 1.14 8.12
C HIS A 141 -6.70 2.21 8.70
N VAL A 142 -7.99 2.13 8.37
CA VAL A 142 -9.01 3.08 8.82
C VAL A 142 -9.45 2.90 10.29
N GLY A 143 -8.83 2.00 11.07
CA GLY A 143 -9.40 1.50 12.32
C GLY A 143 -10.58 0.55 12.11
N GLY A 144 -11.21 0.11 13.21
CA GLY A 144 -12.24 -0.94 13.23
C GLY A 144 -11.68 -2.34 12.99
N GLY A 145 -12.57 -3.30 12.76
CA GLY A 145 -12.22 -4.67 12.36
C GLY A 145 -11.11 -5.27 13.26
N PRO A 146 -9.94 -5.63 12.71
CA PRO A 146 -8.85 -6.23 13.48
C PRO A 146 -8.13 -5.29 14.47
N MET A 147 -8.47 -4.00 14.46
CA MET A 147 -7.98 -3.03 15.45
C MET A 147 -9.01 -2.76 16.57
N GLU A 148 -10.19 -3.38 16.48
CA GLU A 148 -11.30 -3.22 17.43
C GLU A 148 -11.70 -4.55 18.09
N PHE A 149 -11.75 -5.63 17.31
CA PHE A 149 -12.22 -6.94 17.75
C PHE A 149 -11.16 -8.03 17.55
N ASP A 150 -11.08 -8.93 18.53
CA ASP A 150 -10.31 -10.16 18.42
C ASP A 150 -10.97 -11.19 17.48
N ARG A 151 -10.29 -12.33 17.27
CA ARG A 151 -10.80 -13.39 16.39
C ARG A 151 -12.03 -14.13 16.92
N ASP A 152 -12.38 -13.95 18.20
CA ASP A 152 -13.63 -14.44 18.81
C ASP A 152 -14.72 -13.34 18.83
N LYS A 153 -14.49 -12.24 18.11
CA LYS A 153 -15.37 -11.06 17.99
C LYS A 153 -15.62 -10.31 19.30
N GLN A 154 -14.71 -10.41 20.26
CA GLN A 154 -14.75 -9.62 21.49
C GLN A 154 -13.91 -8.36 21.32
N ARG A 155 -14.38 -7.22 21.85
CA ARG A 155 -13.62 -5.97 21.80
C ARG A 155 -12.36 -6.10 22.65
N TYR A 156 -11.19 -5.78 22.07
CA TYR A 156 -9.90 -6.09 22.67
C TYR A 156 -9.69 -5.52 24.08
N ASP A 157 -9.99 -4.23 24.24
CA ASP A 157 -9.80 -3.47 25.49
C ASP A 157 -10.71 -3.97 26.62
N ILE A 158 -11.98 -4.25 26.31
CA ILE A 158 -12.93 -4.83 27.27
C ILE A 158 -12.51 -6.23 27.69
N ARG A 159 -12.15 -7.09 26.74
CA ARG A 159 -11.78 -8.48 27.06
C ARG A 159 -10.48 -8.53 27.87
N GLN A 160 -9.46 -7.77 27.48
CA GLN A 160 -8.20 -7.76 28.21
C GLN A 160 -8.33 -7.13 29.61
N ALA A 161 -9.19 -6.12 29.78
CA ALA A 161 -9.45 -5.56 31.11
C ALA A 161 -10.07 -6.60 32.07
N LYS A 162 -10.91 -7.51 31.55
CA LYS A 162 -11.47 -8.63 32.32
C LYS A 162 -10.49 -9.79 32.52
N HIS A 163 -9.57 -9.96 31.58
CA HIS A 163 -8.61 -11.08 31.52
C HIS A 163 -7.18 -10.58 31.27
N PRO A 164 -6.57 -9.85 32.23
CA PRO A 164 -5.23 -9.27 32.05
C PRO A 164 -4.15 -10.33 31.83
N GLU A 165 -4.36 -11.56 32.30
CA GLU A 165 -3.46 -12.70 32.10
C GLU A 165 -3.24 -13.06 30.63
N LEU A 166 -4.17 -12.72 29.72
CA LEU A 166 -4.04 -12.98 28.29
C LEU A 166 -2.74 -12.40 27.71
N ALA A 167 -2.26 -11.28 28.26
CA ALA A 167 -1.01 -10.64 27.86
C ALA A 167 0.23 -11.55 28.04
N GLN A 168 0.16 -12.48 29.00
CA GLN A 168 1.26 -13.40 29.33
C GLN A 168 1.15 -14.76 28.63
N THR A 169 0.03 -15.01 27.94
CA THR A 169 -0.19 -16.24 27.19
C THR A 169 0.47 -16.20 25.81
N THR A 170 0.45 -17.31 25.07
CA THR A 170 0.87 -17.39 23.67
C THR A 170 -0.27 -17.17 22.67
N ASP A 171 -1.41 -16.61 23.13
CA ASP A 171 -2.51 -16.21 22.25
C ASP A 171 -2.05 -15.08 21.33
N GLY A 172 -2.14 -15.28 20.02
CA GLY A 172 -1.63 -14.31 19.04
C GLY A 172 -2.41 -13.01 18.98
N ASP A 173 -3.60 -12.93 19.58
CA ASP A 173 -4.39 -11.69 19.69
C ASP A 173 -3.90 -10.81 20.86
N TYR A 174 -3.30 -11.43 21.89
CA TYR A 174 -3.06 -10.78 23.18
C TYR A 174 -1.62 -10.82 23.68
N HIS A 175 -0.75 -11.69 23.17
CA HIS A 175 0.63 -11.83 23.66
C HIS A 175 1.35 -10.47 23.72
N LYS A 176 1.79 -10.07 24.92
CA LYS A 176 2.46 -8.79 25.21
C LYS A 176 1.68 -7.53 24.81
N SER A 177 0.37 -7.63 24.65
CA SER A 177 -0.51 -6.49 24.37
C SER A 177 -0.88 -5.72 25.64
N ALA A 178 -1.36 -4.49 25.47
CA ALA A 178 -1.89 -3.65 26.55
C ALA A 178 -3.17 -2.93 26.09
N TRP A 179 -4.08 -3.63 25.41
CA TRP A 179 -5.34 -3.10 24.91
C TRP A 179 -6.22 -2.48 26.01
N ASP A 180 -6.20 -3.05 27.22
CA ASP A 180 -6.88 -2.52 28.39
C ASP A 180 -6.50 -1.05 28.69
N ARG A 181 -5.23 -0.68 28.45
CA ARG A 181 -4.72 0.68 28.61
C ARG A 181 -4.79 1.49 27.32
N SER A 182 -4.41 0.90 26.19
CA SER A 182 -4.41 1.54 24.86
C SER A 182 -5.80 1.90 24.36
N GLY A 183 -6.82 1.15 24.77
CA GLY A 183 -8.09 1.09 24.07
C GLY A 183 -7.94 0.49 22.68
N VAL A 184 -8.99 0.59 21.88
CA VAL A 184 -9.01 0.16 20.48
C VAL A 184 -9.02 1.35 19.52
N ALA A 185 -8.66 1.11 18.26
CA ALA A 185 -8.88 2.09 17.20
C ALA A 185 -10.19 1.75 16.49
N GLU A 186 -11.24 2.52 16.77
CA GLU A 186 -12.52 2.47 16.06
C GLU A 186 -12.36 2.96 14.60
N ILE A 187 -13.35 2.72 13.74
CA ILE A 187 -13.39 3.19 12.35
C ILE A 187 -13.36 4.72 12.37
N ASP A 188 -12.28 5.29 11.88
CA ASP A 188 -12.11 6.73 11.83
C ASP A 188 -12.82 7.32 10.61
N CYS A 189 -14.11 7.60 10.77
CA CYS A 189 -14.94 8.19 9.71
C CYS A 189 -14.35 9.51 9.18
N LEU A 190 -13.73 10.30 10.06
CA LEU A 190 -13.17 11.60 9.70
C LEU A 190 -11.89 11.45 8.86
N MET A 191 -11.18 10.34 8.94
CA MET A 191 -10.03 10.09 8.07
C MET A 191 -10.40 10.14 6.58
N CYS A 192 -11.62 9.70 6.22
CA CYS A 192 -12.13 9.76 4.86
C CYS A 192 -12.92 11.05 4.58
N HIS A 193 -13.66 11.56 5.56
CA HIS A 193 -14.64 12.62 5.31
C HIS A 193 -14.20 14.02 5.74
N LEU A 194 -13.20 14.17 6.60
CA LEU A 194 -12.72 15.47 7.07
C LEU A 194 -11.69 16.06 6.11
N VAL A 195 -11.97 17.26 5.61
CA VAL A 195 -10.98 18.04 4.86
C VAL A 195 -9.84 18.45 5.78
N GLY A 196 -8.60 18.09 5.43
CA GLY A 196 -7.40 18.45 6.19
C GLY A 196 -7.11 17.54 7.38
N TYR A 197 -7.64 16.31 7.39
CA TYR A 197 -7.29 15.30 8.39
C TYR A 197 -5.78 15.07 8.47
N ASP A 198 -5.23 15.00 9.69
CA ASP A 198 -3.81 14.81 9.96
C ASP A 198 -3.47 13.32 10.16
N GLY A 199 -3.14 12.66 9.04
CA GLY A 199 -2.74 11.25 9.07
C GLY A 199 -1.39 11.01 9.75
N GLU A 200 -0.49 12.00 9.81
CA GLU A 200 0.81 11.85 10.47
C GLU A 200 0.65 11.88 11.99
N ALA A 201 -0.12 12.84 12.50
CA ALA A 201 -0.40 12.90 13.93
C ALA A 201 -1.17 11.66 14.41
N ARG A 202 -2.10 11.14 13.60
CA ARG A 202 -2.76 9.84 13.86
C ARG A 202 -1.73 8.69 13.92
N ARG A 203 -0.86 8.59 12.91
CA ARG A 203 0.21 7.57 12.84
C ARG A 203 1.09 7.60 14.09
N ASP A 204 1.46 8.78 14.56
CA ASP A 204 2.29 8.94 15.75
C ASP A 204 1.60 8.43 17.02
N GLN A 205 0.28 8.67 17.16
CA GLN A 205 -0.49 8.12 18.28
C GLN A 205 -0.59 6.59 18.22
N LEU A 206 -0.80 6.03 17.02
CA LEU A 206 -0.78 4.57 16.84
C LEU A 206 0.57 3.96 17.21
N ALA A 207 1.69 4.56 16.79
CA ALA A 207 3.03 4.10 17.12
C ALA A 207 3.30 4.10 18.65
N LYS A 208 2.71 5.08 19.36
CA LYS A 208 2.73 5.20 20.84
C LYS A 208 1.77 4.22 21.55
N ALA A 209 1.01 3.42 20.81
CA ALA A 209 -0.08 2.58 21.29
C ALA A 209 -1.23 3.35 21.95
N ASN A 210 -1.45 4.61 21.57
CA ASN A 210 -2.55 5.44 22.05
C ASN A 210 -3.79 5.26 21.16
N PHE A 211 -4.26 4.03 20.98
CA PHE A 211 -5.23 3.70 19.92
C PHE A 211 -6.56 4.44 20.04
N ARG A 212 -7.17 4.49 21.23
CA ARG A 212 -8.46 5.21 21.42
C ARG A 212 -8.35 6.73 21.23
N TRP A 213 -7.14 7.29 21.32
CA TRP A 213 -6.89 8.73 21.16
C TRP A 213 -6.57 9.12 19.72
N ALA A 214 -6.19 8.16 18.88
CA ALA A 214 -5.62 8.44 17.56
C ALA A 214 -6.57 9.24 16.66
N ALA A 215 -7.87 8.91 16.66
CA ALA A 215 -8.87 9.63 15.88
C ALA A 215 -9.09 11.08 16.35
N THR A 216 -9.02 11.31 17.67
CA THR A 216 -9.15 12.67 18.24
C THR A 216 -8.01 13.57 17.74
N VAL A 217 -6.78 13.05 17.79
CA VAL A 217 -5.58 13.79 17.37
C VAL A 217 -5.55 13.97 15.85
N GLY A 218 -5.82 12.90 15.09
CA GLY A 218 -5.80 12.98 13.62
C GLY A 218 -6.90 13.88 13.04
N ALA A 219 -8.05 13.95 13.69
CA ALA A 219 -9.08 14.94 13.33
C ALA A 219 -8.73 16.39 13.75
N GLY A 220 -7.58 16.59 14.39
CA GLY A 220 -7.11 17.90 14.84
C GLY A 220 -7.86 18.48 16.03
N LEU A 221 -8.68 17.67 16.72
CA LEU A 221 -9.58 18.10 17.81
C LEU A 221 -8.86 18.40 19.11
N GLY A 222 -7.67 17.83 19.31
CA GLY A 222 -6.90 17.98 20.53
C GLY A 222 -5.48 17.44 20.40
N THR A 223 -4.71 17.56 21.47
CA THR A 223 -3.36 17.02 21.60
C THR A 223 -3.30 15.97 22.70
N VAL A 224 -2.39 15.01 22.57
CA VAL A 224 -2.19 13.95 23.56
C VAL A 224 -0.72 13.83 23.93
N GLU A 225 -0.47 13.97 25.23
CA GLU A 225 0.83 13.69 25.85
C GLU A 225 0.86 12.28 26.41
N GLY A 226 2.05 11.70 26.46
CA GLY A 226 2.28 10.35 26.99
C GLY A 226 2.11 9.24 25.96
N ALA A 227 2.64 8.06 26.28
CA ALA A 227 2.55 6.88 25.42
C ALA A 227 2.28 5.60 26.24
N VAL A 228 1.21 4.89 25.90
CA VAL A 228 0.90 3.59 26.54
C VAL A 228 2.02 2.58 26.32
N LYS A 229 2.69 2.62 25.15
CA LYS A 229 3.85 1.76 24.85
C LYS A 229 4.98 1.92 25.88
N ASN A 230 5.12 3.09 26.49
CA ASN A 230 6.11 3.39 27.52
C ASN A 230 5.60 3.13 28.95
N GLY A 231 4.37 2.62 29.10
CA GLY A 231 3.72 2.45 30.40
C GLY A 231 3.14 3.75 30.98
N GLU A 232 3.12 4.84 30.20
CA GLU A 232 2.58 6.13 30.62
C GLU A 232 1.05 6.17 30.40
N ARG A 233 0.35 7.00 31.18
CA ARG A 233 -1.07 7.29 30.97
C ARG A 233 -1.22 8.48 30.01
N PRO A 234 -1.87 8.32 28.84
CA PRO A 234 -2.07 9.43 27.93
C PRO A 234 -2.97 10.51 28.53
N ARG A 235 -2.63 11.78 28.31
CA ARG A 235 -3.40 12.95 28.76
C ARG A 235 -3.86 13.76 27.56
N LEU A 236 -5.16 13.96 27.45
CA LEU A 236 -5.81 14.65 26.33
C LEU A 236 -6.16 16.09 26.70
N ALA A 237 -5.89 17.02 25.79
CA ALA A 237 -6.38 18.39 25.85
C ALA A 237 -7.09 18.74 24.53
N TYR A 238 -8.36 19.15 24.61
CA TYR A 238 -9.14 19.59 23.45
C TYR A 238 -8.84 21.04 23.08
N LYS A 239 -8.89 21.33 21.78
CA LYS A 239 -8.90 22.69 21.21
C LYS A 239 -10.29 23.30 21.38
N ARG A 240 -10.50 23.97 22.51
CA ARG A 240 -11.81 24.49 22.93
C ARG A 240 -12.40 25.50 21.95
N GLU A 241 -11.56 26.21 21.21
CA GLU A 241 -11.94 27.18 20.18
C GLU A 241 -12.68 26.57 19.00
N LEU A 242 -12.62 25.24 18.81
CA LEU A 242 -13.37 24.54 17.77
C LEU A 242 -14.84 24.30 18.14
N PHE A 243 -15.19 24.39 19.43
CA PHE A 243 -16.51 24.04 19.93
C PHE A 243 -17.43 25.26 19.97
N ASN A 244 -18.68 25.06 19.55
CA ASN A 244 -19.75 26.04 19.68
C ASN A 244 -20.14 26.21 21.16
N LYS A 245 -20.88 27.28 21.46
CA LYS A 245 -21.33 27.58 22.82
C LYS A 245 -22.22 26.50 23.44
N ASP A 246 -22.92 25.73 22.62
CA ASP A 246 -23.80 24.63 23.03
C ASP A 246 -23.04 23.30 23.22
N GLY A 247 -21.72 23.28 23.02
CA GLY A 247 -20.88 22.10 23.16
C GLY A 247 -20.75 21.23 21.90
N THR A 248 -21.45 21.59 20.82
CA THR A 248 -21.31 20.92 19.51
C THR A 248 -20.09 21.44 18.75
N ILE A 249 -19.71 20.77 17.66
CA ILE A 249 -18.64 21.19 16.76
C ILE A 249 -19.12 21.20 15.30
N THR A 250 -18.66 22.18 14.54
CA THR A 250 -18.88 22.25 13.09
C THR A 250 -17.61 21.82 12.36
N LEU A 251 -17.66 20.68 11.66
CA LEU A 251 -16.54 20.11 10.91
C LEU A 251 -16.77 20.22 9.40
N LYS A 252 -15.69 20.37 8.63
CA LYS A 252 -15.73 20.35 7.16
C LYS A 252 -15.79 18.92 6.64
N ILE A 253 -16.91 18.26 6.90
CA ILE A 253 -17.21 16.89 6.48
C ILE A 253 -17.75 16.94 5.04
N THR A 254 -17.11 16.21 4.14
CA THR A 254 -17.43 16.18 2.70
C THR A 254 -17.39 14.74 2.17
N ALA A 255 -17.76 14.54 0.91
CA ALA A 255 -17.37 13.32 0.20
C ALA A 255 -15.83 13.21 0.19
N PRO A 256 -15.24 12.00 0.26
CA PRO A 256 -13.79 11.86 0.38
C PRO A 256 -13.03 12.56 -0.74
N GLN A 257 -11.99 13.31 -0.36
CA GLN A 257 -11.08 13.95 -1.30
C GLN A 257 -9.89 13.03 -1.59
N ASP A 258 -9.20 13.27 -2.71
CA ASP A 258 -7.99 12.50 -3.05
C ASP A 258 -6.97 12.54 -1.91
N ALA A 259 -6.83 13.69 -1.22
CA ALA A 259 -5.94 13.85 -0.08
C ALA A 259 -6.22 12.83 1.04
N ASN A 260 -7.49 12.52 1.32
CA ASN A 260 -7.87 11.50 2.31
C ASN A 260 -7.43 10.10 1.88
N CYS A 261 -7.59 9.77 0.59
CA CYS A 261 -7.17 8.48 0.04
C CYS A 261 -5.63 8.34 0.07
N LEU A 262 -4.94 9.43 -0.24
CA LEU A 262 -3.48 9.49 -0.35
C LEU A 262 -2.77 9.43 1.00
N LEU A 263 -3.47 9.60 2.13
CA LEU A 263 -2.91 9.34 3.48
C LEU A 263 -2.28 7.94 3.57
N CYS A 264 -2.91 6.95 2.94
CA CYS A 264 -2.43 5.56 2.90
C CYS A 264 -1.90 5.18 1.51
N HIS A 265 -2.62 5.56 0.46
CA HIS A 265 -2.28 5.14 -0.90
C HIS A 265 -1.10 5.93 -1.49
N GLY A 266 -0.83 7.15 -1.05
CA GLY A 266 0.23 8.00 -1.62
C GLY A 266 1.60 7.35 -1.51
N GLU A 267 2.07 7.10 -0.28
CA GLU A 267 3.38 6.45 -0.08
C GLU A 267 3.39 5.00 -0.62
N ALA A 268 2.26 4.28 -0.52
CA ALA A 268 2.16 2.92 -1.02
C ALA A 268 2.33 2.83 -2.55
N GLU A 269 1.76 3.77 -3.30
CA GLU A 269 1.90 3.83 -4.76
C GLU A 269 3.31 4.25 -5.18
N VAL A 270 3.96 5.15 -4.42
CA VAL A 270 5.38 5.46 -4.62
C VAL A 270 6.25 4.21 -4.42
N LYS A 271 6.09 3.52 -3.28
CA LYS A 271 6.86 2.31 -2.96
C LYS A 271 6.68 1.21 -4.01
N LYS A 272 5.43 0.94 -4.40
CA LYS A 272 5.11 -0.19 -5.29
C LYS A 272 5.38 0.12 -6.75
N ARG A 273 5.16 1.36 -7.20
CA ARG A 273 5.06 1.71 -8.63
C ARG A 273 5.79 2.98 -9.02
N GLY A 274 6.38 3.72 -8.08
CA GLY A 274 7.06 4.98 -8.40
C GLY A 274 6.10 6.02 -8.96
N HIS A 275 4.87 6.06 -8.46
CA HIS A 275 3.83 6.99 -8.91
C HIS A 275 3.47 7.98 -7.81
N VAL A 276 3.35 9.25 -8.20
CA VAL A 276 2.89 10.37 -7.36
C VAL A 276 1.69 11.01 -8.07
N TRP A 277 0.54 11.09 -7.37
CA TRP A 277 -0.76 11.40 -7.97
C TRP A 277 -0.87 12.78 -8.64
N TYR A 278 -0.17 13.77 -8.10
CA TYR A 278 -0.14 15.14 -8.61
C TYR A 278 1.29 15.55 -9.04
N ASP A 279 1.94 14.69 -9.83
CA ASP A 279 3.26 14.96 -10.39
C ASP A 279 3.16 15.68 -11.74
N SER A 280 3.65 16.92 -11.80
CA SER A 280 3.67 17.70 -13.05
C SER A 280 4.60 17.12 -14.12
N ARG A 281 5.56 16.28 -13.72
CA ARG A 281 6.46 15.56 -14.64
C ARG A 281 5.76 14.39 -15.31
N GLN A 282 4.67 13.90 -14.70
CA GLN A 282 3.93 12.78 -15.20
C GLN A 282 2.45 12.86 -14.84
N THR A 283 1.72 13.59 -15.68
CA THR A 283 0.30 13.81 -15.48
C THR A 283 -0.52 12.62 -15.98
N ASP A 284 -1.43 12.11 -15.14
CA ASP A 284 -2.49 11.21 -15.56
C ASP A 284 -3.61 12.01 -16.27
N VAL A 285 -4.00 11.58 -17.47
CA VAL A 285 -5.02 12.27 -18.28
C VAL A 285 -6.39 12.35 -17.61
N HIS A 286 -6.74 11.40 -16.75
CA HIS A 286 -8.03 11.39 -16.05
C HIS A 286 -8.03 12.45 -14.95
N THR A 287 -6.96 12.52 -14.16
CA THR A 287 -6.81 13.53 -13.10
C THR A 287 -6.67 14.92 -13.71
N ALA A 288 -5.98 15.06 -14.86
CA ALA A 288 -5.92 16.31 -15.63
C ALA A 288 -7.31 16.76 -16.14
N ALA A 289 -8.19 15.81 -16.46
CA ALA A 289 -9.58 16.07 -16.82
C ALA A 289 -10.49 16.35 -15.60
N GLY A 290 -9.93 16.40 -14.39
CA GLY A 290 -10.65 16.72 -13.15
C GLY A 290 -11.27 15.52 -12.45
N MET A 291 -11.03 14.28 -12.90
CA MET A 291 -11.50 13.08 -12.20
C MET A 291 -10.78 12.93 -10.84
N LYS A 292 -11.53 12.50 -9.84
CA LYS A 292 -11.06 12.22 -8.47
C LYS A 292 -11.00 10.71 -8.24
N CYS A 293 -10.34 10.28 -7.17
CA CYS A 293 -10.26 8.86 -6.80
C CYS A 293 -11.67 8.24 -6.75
N ILE A 294 -12.61 8.91 -6.08
CA ILE A 294 -14.00 8.45 -5.92
C ILE A 294 -14.85 8.55 -7.20
N THR A 295 -14.35 9.16 -8.29
CA THR A 295 -15.03 9.13 -9.59
C THR A 295 -15.04 7.71 -10.16
N CYS A 296 -13.95 6.96 -9.98
CA CYS A 296 -13.87 5.55 -10.36
C CYS A 296 -14.17 4.63 -9.17
N HIS A 297 -13.57 4.94 -8.01
CA HIS A 297 -13.67 4.18 -6.77
C HIS A 297 -14.80 4.72 -5.87
N SER A 298 -16.03 4.76 -6.39
CA SER A 298 -17.19 5.19 -5.61
C SER A 298 -17.56 4.16 -4.55
N ALA A 299 -18.26 4.58 -3.49
CA ALA A 299 -18.80 3.70 -2.47
C ALA A 299 -20.31 3.92 -2.30
N GLY A 300 -21.05 2.85 -2.05
CA GLY A 300 -22.46 2.91 -1.69
C GLY A 300 -22.67 3.11 -0.19
N PRO A 301 -23.93 3.01 0.29
CA PRO A 301 -24.24 3.05 1.72
C PRO A 301 -23.51 1.98 2.56
N ASP A 302 -23.18 0.85 1.95
CA ASP A 302 -22.42 -0.26 2.55
C ASP A 302 -20.91 0.04 2.70
N HIS A 303 -20.45 1.20 2.21
CA HIS A 303 -19.07 1.66 2.23
C HIS A 303 -18.09 0.74 1.50
N GLN A 304 -18.56 -0.22 0.70
CA GLN A 304 -17.70 -1.01 -0.16
C GLN A 304 -17.20 -0.12 -1.31
N ILE A 305 -15.97 0.35 -1.18
CA ILE A 305 -15.31 1.14 -2.23
C ILE A 305 -15.16 0.25 -3.46
N ARG A 306 -15.71 0.65 -4.61
CA ARG A 306 -15.61 -0.13 -5.84
C ARG A 306 -14.15 -0.34 -6.22
N LYS A 307 -13.80 -1.54 -6.63
CA LYS A 307 -12.44 -1.91 -7.03
C LYS A 307 -12.42 -2.62 -8.36
N GLY A 308 -11.34 -2.41 -9.10
CA GLY A 308 -10.99 -3.24 -10.26
C GLY A 308 -10.22 -4.49 -9.83
N ARG A 309 -9.85 -5.28 -10.83
CA ARG A 309 -9.01 -6.47 -10.65
C ARG A 309 -7.56 -6.09 -10.34
N SER A 310 -6.92 -6.86 -9.46
CA SER A 310 -5.48 -6.78 -9.22
C SER A 310 -4.86 -8.17 -9.25
N ASN A 311 -3.64 -8.29 -9.77
CA ASN A 311 -2.92 -9.56 -9.83
C ASN A 311 -2.20 -9.89 -8.52
N GLU A 312 -1.76 -8.88 -7.78
CA GLU A 312 -1.06 -9.05 -6.50
C GLU A 312 -1.96 -8.85 -5.29
N VAL A 313 -3.04 -8.06 -5.38
CA VAL A 313 -3.99 -7.84 -4.27
C VAL A 313 -5.28 -8.60 -4.55
N ILE A 314 -5.51 -9.69 -3.81
CA ILE A 314 -6.63 -10.62 -4.03
C ILE A 314 -7.71 -10.55 -2.93
N LEU A 315 -7.79 -9.40 -2.25
CA LEU A 315 -8.76 -9.14 -1.20
C LEU A 315 -10.14 -8.92 -1.83
N HIS A 316 -11.12 -9.74 -1.45
CA HIS A 316 -12.51 -9.71 -1.94
C HIS A 316 -12.62 -9.61 -3.47
N ASN A 317 -12.04 -10.57 -4.20
CA ASN A 317 -12.12 -10.60 -5.67
C ASN A 317 -13.55 -10.75 -6.19
N GLU A 318 -14.47 -11.28 -5.39
CA GLU A 318 -15.89 -11.33 -5.71
C GLU A 318 -16.54 -9.93 -5.80
N LEU A 319 -15.90 -8.91 -5.22
CA LEU A 319 -16.28 -7.49 -5.36
C LEU A 319 -15.59 -6.79 -6.54
N ASP A 320 -14.78 -7.51 -7.34
CA ASP A 320 -14.13 -6.95 -8.51
C ASP A 320 -15.16 -6.52 -9.55
N ASP A 321 -15.20 -5.22 -9.82
CA ASP A 321 -16.06 -4.66 -10.84
C ASP A 321 -15.33 -4.67 -12.19
N PRO A 322 -15.80 -5.46 -13.18
CA PRO A 322 -15.15 -5.52 -14.49
C PRO A 322 -15.27 -4.21 -15.27
N THR A 323 -16.22 -3.34 -14.91
CA THR A 323 -16.39 -2.02 -15.53
C THR A 323 -15.35 -1.00 -15.07
N LEU A 324 -14.66 -1.26 -13.94
CA LEU A 324 -13.49 -0.49 -13.49
C LEU A 324 -12.24 -0.93 -14.29
N SER A 325 -12.30 -0.72 -15.59
CA SER A 325 -11.25 -1.03 -16.56
C SER A 325 -11.25 0.00 -17.68
N CYS A 326 -10.16 0.05 -18.45
CA CYS A 326 -10.08 0.90 -19.63
C CYS A 326 -11.21 0.56 -20.61
N GLU A 327 -11.42 -0.74 -20.88
CA GLU A 327 -12.50 -1.18 -21.76
C GLU A 327 -13.90 -0.86 -21.20
N GLY A 328 -14.08 -0.98 -19.88
CA GLY A 328 -15.35 -0.70 -19.21
C GLY A 328 -15.89 0.72 -19.44
N CYS A 329 -15.02 1.72 -19.58
CA CYS A 329 -15.42 3.10 -19.87
C CYS A 329 -15.27 3.47 -21.36
N HIS A 330 -14.15 3.09 -21.99
CA HIS A 330 -13.83 3.55 -23.34
C HIS A 330 -14.49 2.74 -24.43
N MET A 331 -14.86 1.49 -24.15
CA MET A 331 -15.48 0.58 -25.12
C MET A 331 -16.97 0.35 -24.84
N ALA A 332 -17.50 0.91 -23.75
CA ALA A 332 -18.93 0.91 -23.46
C ALA A 332 -19.75 1.58 -24.58
N ALA A 333 -20.97 1.10 -24.76
CA ALA A 333 -21.93 1.71 -25.66
C ALA A 333 -22.19 3.17 -25.27
N GLY A 334 -22.15 4.08 -26.24
CA GLY A 334 -22.33 5.51 -26.00
C GLY A 334 -21.13 6.25 -25.41
N SER A 335 -19.97 5.60 -25.25
CA SER A 335 -18.74 6.28 -24.82
C SER A 335 -18.33 7.37 -25.80
N LYS A 336 -18.22 8.62 -25.33
CA LYS A 336 -17.83 9.79 -26.13
C LYS A 336 -16.31 9.88 -26.38
N VAL A 337 -15.53 9.08 -25.66
CA VAL A 337 -14.05 9.11 -25.68
C VAL A 337 -13.46 7.75 -26.11
N ARG A 338 -14.08 7.13 -27.12
CA ARG A 338 -13.65 5.82 -27.62
C ARG A 338 -12.34 5.93 -28.43
N PRO A 339 -11.30 5.14 -28.10
CA PRO A 339 -10.04 5.19 -28.82
C PRO A 339 -10.17 4.55 -30.20
N ALA A 340 -9.67 5.24 -31.23
CA ALA A 340 -9.77 4.78 -32.61
C ALA A 340 -8.72 3.71 -32.97
N HIS A 341 -7.51 3.78 -32.39
CA HIS A 341 -6.38 2.85 -32.60
C HIS A 341 -6.11 2.47 -34.07
N LYS A 342 -6.30 3.40 -35.02
CA LYS A 342 -6.26 3.11 -36.47
C LYS A 342 -4.92 2.53 -36.95
N SER A 343 -3.81 2.90 -36.31
CA SER A 343 -2.46 2.45 -36.64
C SER A 343 -1.99 1.21 -35.86
N ILE A 344 -2.79 0.71 -34.93
CA ILE A 344 -2.41 -0.42 -34.06
C ILE A 344 -3.10 -1.69 -34.54
N PRO A 345 -2.36 -2.78 -34.84
CA PRO A 345 -2.97 -4.04 -35.26
C PRO A 345 -3.93 -4.60 -34.20
N LYS A 346 -5.07 -5.17 -34.65
CA LYS A 346 -6.05 -5.80 -33.75
C LYS A 346 -5.45 -6.89 -32.86
N SER A 347 -4.44 -7.61 -33.35
CA SER A 347 -3.70 -8.62 -32.58
C SER A 347 -3.00 -8.04 -31.34
N HIS A 348 -2.54 -6.79 -31.40
CA HIS A 348 -1.91 -6.12 -30.27
C HIS A 348 -2.96 -5.81 -29.21
N LEU A 349 -4.11 -5.25 -29.59
CA LEU A 349 -5.21 -4.95 -28.67
C LEU A 349 -5.77 -6.22 -27.99
N ALA A 350 -5.64 -7.38 -28.62
CA ALA A 350 -5.98 -8.67 -28.04
C ALA A 350 -4.92 -9.23 -27.07
N THR A 351 -3.66 -8.85 -27.22
CA THR A 351 -2.52 -9.49 -26.55
C THR A 351 -1.80 -8.58 -25.55
N ILE A 352 -1.98 -7.25 -25.63
CA ILE A 352 -1.29 -6.24 -24.83
C ILE A 352 -2.34 -5.41 -24.09
N ALA A 353 -2.17 -5.26 -22.78
CA ALA A 353 -3.07 -4.45 -21.96
C ALA A 353 -2.90 -2.96 -22.28
N CYS A 354 -3.97 -2.16 -22.18
CA CYS A 354 -3.94 -0.73 -22.51
C CYS A 354 -2.84 0.01 -21.73
N VAL A 355 -2.65 -0.31 -20.45
CA VAL A 355 -1.63 0.29 -19.58
C VAL A 355 -0.20 0.08 -20.07
N THR A 356 0.06 -0.97 -20.85
CA THR A 356 1.41 -1.23 -21.41
C THR A 356 1.79 -0.20 -22.45
N CYS A 357 0.85 0.26 -23.26
CA CYS A 357 1.11 1.31 -24.25
C CYS A 357 0.90 2.72 -23.69
N HIS A 358 0.04 2.87 -22.67
CA HIS A 358 -0.36 4.16 -22.14
C HIS A 358 0.32 4.56 -20.83
N VAL A 359 1.14 3.73 -20.21
CA VAL A 359 1.96 4.08 -19.04
C VAL A 359 3.42 3.83 -19.38
N THR A 360 4.07 4.85 -19.96
CA THR A 360 5.33 4.68 -20.69
C THR A 360 6.58 5.15 -19.95
N GLU A 361 6.44 6.06 -18.99
CA GLU A 361 7.56 6.62 -18.23
C GLU A 361 7.30 6.45 -16.73
N HIS A 362 8.35 6.51 -15.90
CA HIS A 362 8.22 6.65 -14.45
C HIS A 362 9.38 7.49 -13.98
N ASN A 363 9.10 8.64 -13.36
CA ASN A 363 10.11 9.64 -12.99
C ASN A 363 10.41 9.67 -11.49
N VAL A 364 9.90 8.68 -10.76
CA VAL A 364 10.12 8.52 -9.33
C VAL A 364 10.55 7.08 -9.06
N ALA A 365 11.59 6.92 -8.25
CA ALA A 365 12.11 5.62 -7.87
C ALA A 365 11.08 4.84 -7.05
N ALA A 366 10.74 3.64 -7.51
CA ALA A 366 9.99 2.66 -6.74
C ALA A 366 10.96 1.77 -5.93
N VAL A 367 10.45 0.83 -5.16
CA VAL A 367 11.27 -0.25 -4.60
C VAL A 367 11.35 -1.40 -5.59
N GLY A 368 12.55 -1.68 -6.12
CA GLY A 368 12.81 -2.76 -7.08
C GLY A 368 13.17 -4.09 -6.42
N ALA A 369 13.71 -4.07 -5.21
CA ALA A 369 13.93 -5.26 -4.40
C ALA A 369 13.78 -4.94 -2.90
N VAL A 370 13.47 -5.95 -2.09
CA VAL A 370 13.45 -5.81 -0.63
C VAL A 370 14.42 -6.81 -0.03
N ASP A 371 15.46 -6.28 0.60
CA ASP A 371 16.49 -7.03 1.33
C ASP A 371 16.19 -7.04 2.82
N THR A 372 16.30 -8.22 3.45
CA THR A 372 16.08 -8.42 4.88
C THR A 372 17.35 -8.78 5.64
N LEU A 373 18.52 -8.72 4.99
CA LEU A 373 19.83 -9.11 5.53
C LEU A 373 20.11 -8.62 6.95
N THR A 374 19.85 -7.34 7.23
CA THR A 374 20.16 -6.73 8.53
C THR A 374 19.06 -6.93 9.57
N GLY A 375 18.02 -7.71 9.24
CA GLY A 375 16.80 -7.81 10.04
C GLY A 375 15.92 -6.56 9.96
N ILE A 376 16.08 -5.75 8.93
CA ILE A 376 15.16 -4.70 8.52
C ILE A 376 14.81 -4.98 7.06
N ALA A 377 13.55 -4.77 6.67
CA ALA A 377 13.15 -4.85 5.27
C ALA A 377 13.57 -3.57 4.52
N ALA A 378 14.80 -3.56 4.01
CA ALA A 378 15.39 -2.46 3.27
C ALA A 378 14.96 -2.49 1.80
N GLY A 379 14.33 -1.41 1.34
CA GLY A 379 13.99 -1.24 -0.07
C GLY A 379 15.19 -0.78 -0.90
N LEU A 380 15.54 -1.55 -1.93
CA LEU A 380 16.49 -1.15 -2.97
C LEU A 380 15.74 -0.42 -4.09
N PRO A 381 16.08 0.84 -4.42
CA PRO A 381 15.34 1.62 -5.41
C PRO A 381 15.47 1.08 -6.84
N THR A 382 14.47 1.33 -7.69
CA THR A 382 14.50 0.97 -9.13
C THR A 382 15.47 1.85 -9.94
N VAL A 383 15.73 3.06 -9.47
CA VAL A 383 16.61 4.04 -10.14
C VAL A 383 18.03 3.82 -9.66
N LYS A 384 18.96 3.61 -10.61
CA LYS A 384 20.39 3.48 -10.31
C LYS A 384 20.91 4.75 -9.62
N GLY A 385 21.56 4.58 -8.48
CA GLY A 385 22.14 5.68 -7.70
C GLY A 385 21.16 6.43 -6.80
N ALA A 386 19.85 6.12 -6.87
CA ALA A 386 18.91 6.64 -5.88
C ALA A 386 19.16 5.97 -4.53
N LYS A 387 19.13 6.74 -3.44
CA LYS A 387 19.40 6.22 -2.09
C LYS A 387 18.16 5.60 -1.45
N LYS A 388 16.98 6.11 -1.80
CA LYS A 388 15.66 5.66 -1.34
C LYS A 388 14.61 5.75 -2.46
N TYR A 389 13.49 5.06 -2.26
CA TYR A 389 12.30 5.26 -3.08
C TYR A 389 11.77 6.70 -2.92
N GLY A 390 11.03 7.18 -3.92
CA GLY A 390 10.51 8.54 -3.94
C GLY A 390 11.48 9.58 -4.50
N GLU A 391 12.77 9.26 -4.65
CA GLU A 391 13.72 10.13 -5.34
C GLU A 391 13.42 10.22 -6.84
N THR A 392 13.69 11.38 -7.42
CA THR A 392 13.49 11.64 -8.84
C THR A 392 14.45 10.83 -9.68
N GLY A 393 13.94 10.13 -10.67
CA GLY A 393 14.75 9.45 -11.66
C GLY A 393 13.93 8.54 -12.56
N THR A 394 14.38 8.39 -13.79
CA THR A 394 13.68 7.58 -14.78
C THR A 394 14.08 6.11 -14.66
N TRP A 395 13.10 5.21 -14.71
CA TRP A 395 13.35 3.78 -14.79
C TRP A 395 12.36 3.11 -15.75
N SER A 396 12.79 2.01 -16.36
CA SER A 396 11.96 1.24 -17.30
C SER A 396 11.13 0.19 -16.56
N PRO A 397 9.82 0.09 -16.84
CA PRO A 397 8.99 -0.95 -16.24
C PRO A 397 9.31 -2.33 -16.81
N ALA A 398 8.93 -3.37 -16.07
CA ALA A 398 8.96 -4.75 -16.57
C ALA A 398 7.66 -5.08 -17.32
N TYR A 399 7.77 -5.86 -18.39
CA TYR A 399 6.64 -6.43 -19.12
C TYR A 399 6.51 -7.92 -18.84
N PHE A 400 5.31 -8.36 -18.50
CA PHE A 400 5.06 -9.75 -18.13
C PHE A 400 3.65 -10.18 -18.53
N ARG A 401 3.50 -11.47 -18.84
CA ARG A 401 2.19 -12.05 -19.16
C ARG A 401 1.47 -12.44 -17.89
N LEU A 402 0.21 -12.03 -17.76
CA LEU A 402 -0.68 -12.46 -16.67
C LEU A 402 -1.53 -13.67 -17.09
N LYS A 403 -2.34 -14.17 -16.15
CA LYS A 403 -3.17 -15.37 -16.34
C LYS A 403 -4.22 -15.25 -17.44
N ASP A 404 -4.63 -14.02 -17.76
CA ASP A 404 -5.54 -13.73 -18.87
C ASP A 404 -4.85 -13.79 -20.26
N GLY A 405 -3.55 -14.05 -20.28
CA GLY A 405 -2.76 -14.15 -21.49
C GLY A 405 -2.29 -12.80 -22.04
N LYS A 406 -2.69 -11.66 -21.47
CA LYS A 406 -2.24 -10.34 -21.93
C LYS A 406 -0.88 -9.97 -21.32
N ILE A 407 -0.11 -9.15 -22.06
CA ILE A 407 1.13 -8.53 -21.59
C ILE A 407 0.75 -7.26 -20.82
N TYR A 408 1.21 -7.16 -19.58
CA TYR A 408 1.05 -6.00 -18.72
C TYR A 408 2.40 -5.34 -18.45
N SER A 409 2.38 -4.05 -18.12
CA SER A 409 3.51 -3.31 -17.57
C SER A 409 3.39 -3.14 -16.06
N GLY A 410 4.52 -3.18 -15.36
CA GLY A 410 4.54 -2.99 -13.92
C GLY A 410 5.95 -2.97 -13.31
N ASN A 411 5.99 -2.78 -12.00
CA ASN A 411 7.20 -3.02 -11.22
C ASN A 411 7.31 -4.51 -10.87
N ALA A 412 8.44 -5.15 -11.18
CA ALA A 412 8.73 -6.52 -10.78
C ALA A 412 9.63 -6.50 -9.53
N LEU A 413 9.02 -6.48 -8.35
CA LEU A 413 9.73 -6.40 -7.08
C LEU A 413 10.39 -7.74 -6.75
N LEU A 414 11.72 -7.73 -6.66
CA LEU A 414 12.53 -8.91 -6.41
C LEU A 414 12.63 -9.25 -4.91
N PRO A 415 12.48 -10.54 -4.55
CA PRO A 415 12.66 -10.98 -3.17
C PRO A 415 14.14 -11.16 -2.82
N VAL A 416 14.55 -10.67 -1.65
CA VAL A 416 15.85 -10.96 -1.01
C VAL A 416 15.62 -11.23 0.47
N TRP A 417 15.46 -12.50 0.84
CA TRP A 417 15.07 -12.87 2.19
C TRP A 417 15.55 -14.22 2.67
N TRP A 418 15.56 -14.36 3.99
CA TRP A 418 16.07 -15.52 4.70
C TRP A 418 14.93 -16.34 5.27
N GLY A 419 15.05 -17.66 5.20
CA GLY A 419 14.05 -18.59 5.68
C GLY A 419 14.63 -19.90 6.19
N ASN A 420 13.74 -20.78 6.63
CA ASN A 420 14.03 -22.13 7.02
C ASN A 420 13.19 -23.11 6.21
N ARG A 421 13.82 -24.12 5.62
CA ARG A 421 13.16 -25.13 4.78
C ARG A 421 12.53 -26.21 5.64
N GLN A 422 11.29 -26.56 5.31
CA GLN A 422 10.62 -27.74 5.81
C GLN A 422 9.85 -28.40 4.67
N GLY A 423 10.35 -29.54 4.20
CA GLY A 423 9.88 -30.15 2.96
C GLY A 423 10.09 -29.21 1.76
N GLY A 424 9.04 -29.03 0.96
CA GLY A 424 9.06 -28.13 -0.22
C GLY A 424 8.76 -26.66 0.07
N VAL A 425 8.67 -26.26 1.35
CA VAL A 425 8.28 -24.90 1.75
C VAL A 425 9.41 -24.21 2.50
N ILE A 426 9.64 -22.93 2.18
CA ILE A 426 10.58 -22.06 2.88
C ILE A 426 9.79 -21.14 3.79
N TYR A 427 9.91 -21.32 5.11
CA TYR A 427 9.28 -20.45 6.10
C TYR A 427 10.14 -19.20 6.28
N PRO A 428 9.61 -17.98 6.08
CA PRO A 428 10.35 -16.76 6.34
C PRO A 428 10.85 -16.70 7.79
N LEU A 429 12.04 -16.14 7.99
CA LEU A 429 12.53 -15.80 9.32
C LEU A 429 11.83 -14.56 9.86
N PHE A 430 11.71 -14.48 11.19
CA PHE A 430 11.44 -13.21 11.81
C PHE A 430 12.62 -12.28 11.58
N LEU A 431 12.33 -11.01 11.34
CA LEU A 431 13.37 -9.99 11.17
C LEU A 431 14.37 -9.96 12.33
N SER A 432 13.93 -10.25 13.56
CA SER A 432 14.79 -10.37 14.75
C SER A 432 15.68 -11.63 14.76
N GLU A 433 15.27 -12.72 14.11
CA GLU A 433 16.13 -13.89 13.88
C GLU A 433 17.23 -13.53 12.89
N THR A 434 16.87 -12.88 11.78
CA THR A 434 17.83 -12.44 10.76
C THR A 434 18.82 -11.40 11.32
N ALA A 435 18.36 -10.42 12.09
CA ALA A 435 19.22 -9.43 12.76
C ALA A 435 20.28 -10.10 13.64
N ARG A 436 19.88 -11.05 14.49
CA ARG A 436 20.81 -11.78 15.37
C ARG A 436 21.84 -12.60 14.60
N ALA A 437 21.44 -13.21 13.49
CA ALA A 437 22.37 -13.93 12.62
C ALA A 437 23.36 -12.97 11.95
N TYR A 438 22.86 -11.87 11.39
CA TYR A 438 23.68 -10.83 10.77
C TYR A 438 24.72 -10.27 11.75
N GLU A 439 24.34 -9.95 12.99
CA GLU A 439 25.28 -9.42 13.99
C GLU A 439 26.49 -10.33 14.25
N LYS A 440 26.32 -11.66 14.13
CA LYS A 440 27.43 -12.63 14.28
C LYS A 440 28.44 -12.57 13.15
N VAL A 441 27.99 -12.24 11.93
CA VAL A 441 28.80 -12.36 10.70
C VAL A 441 28.97 -11.04 9.95
N LYS A 442 28.47 -9.91 10.48
CA LYS A 442 28.55 -8.59 9.83
C LYS A 442 29.97 -8.14 9.48
N HIS A 443 30.98 -8.68 10.15
CA HIS A 443 32.40 -8.43 9.86
C HIS A 443 32.91 -9.16 8.60
N ILE A 444 32.16 -10.14 8.10
CA ILE A 444 32.43 -10.90 6.88
C ILE A 444 31.70 -10.27 5.70
N ILE A 445 30.50 -9.74 5.93
CA ILE A 445 29.61 -9.22 4.89
C ILE A 445 29.99 -7.80 4.50
N LYS A 446 30.17 -7.58 3.20
CA LYS A 446 30.58 -6.29 2.65
C LYS A 446 29.43 -5.58 1.95
N ASP A 447 29.64 -4.29 1.75
CA ASP A 447 28.90 -3.48 0.78
C ASP A 447 29.75 -3.48 -0.50
N ASP A 448 29.42 -4.39 -1.42
CA ASP A 448 30.21 -4.60 -2.64
C ASP A 448 29.89 -3.58 -3.72
N ASN A 449 28.74 -2.90 -3.62
CA ASN A 449 28.26 -1.94 -4.60
C ASN A 449 28.58 -0.47 -4.22
N GLY A 450 28.95 -0.22 -2.96
CA GLY A 450 29.33 1.07 -2.40
C GLY A 450 28.16 2.02 -2.10
N ASP A 451 26.93 1.52 -1.95
CA ASP A 451 25.72 2.32 -1.73
C ASP A 451 25.43 2.61 -0.25
N GLY A 452 26.25 2.08 0.66
CA GLY A 452 26.13 2.18 2.10
C GLY A 452 25.27 1.07 2.73
N LYS A 453 24.79 0.09 1.96
CA LYS A 453 24.02 -1.07 2.44
C LYS A 453 24.81 -2.34 2.13
N PRO A 454 25.04 -3.22 3.13
CA PRO A 454 25.74 -4.47 2.89
C PRO A 454 24.85 -5.44 2.10
N GLU A 455 25.47 -6.35 1.36
CA GLU A 455 24.79 -7.44 0.66
C GLU A 455 25.41 -8.79 0.97
N ALA A 456 24.59 -9.82 1.14
CA ALA A 456 25.08 -11.20 1.16
C ALA A 456 25.02 -11.76 -0.27
N ASN A 457 26.14 -11.68 -0.99
CA ASN A 457 26.17 -11.92 -2.42
C ASN A 457 27.30 -12.86 -2.88
N THR A 458 28.39 -12.98 -2.13
CA THR A 458 29.42 -14.00 -2.38
C THR A 458 29.07 -15.35 -1.76
N GLU A 459 29.65 -16.45 -2.26
CA GLU A 459 29.44 -17.78 -1.67
C GLU A 459 29.88 -17.84 -0.20
N ALA A 460 30.94 -17.11 0.16
CA ALA A 460 31.45 -17.06 1.53
C ALA A 460 30.46 -16.37 2.48
N GLU A 461 29.93 -15.21 2.09
CA GLU A 461 28.96 -14.46 2.91
C GLU A 461 27.63 -15.19 3.04
N ILE A 462 27.11 -15.73 1.93
CA ILE A 462 25.88 -16.52 1.94
C ILE A 462 26.06 -17.73 2.87
N SER A 463 27.19 -18.44 2.76
CA SER A 463 27.48 -19.58 3.65
C SER A 463 27.62 -19.16 5.11
N ALA A 464 28.26 -18.02 5.40
CA ALA A 464 28.41 -17.50 6.75
C ALA A 464 27.05 -17.15 7.37
N MET A 465 26.18 -16.45 6.64
CA MET A 465 24.83 -16.14 7.10
C MET A 465 24.00 -17.41 7.33
N LEU A 466 24.01 -18.37 6.41
CA LEU A 466 23.25 -19.62 6.57
C LEU A 466 23.67 -20.40 7.83
N ARG A 467 24.98 -20.45 8.12
CA ARG A 467 25.50 -21.09 9.35
C ARG A 467 25.14 -20.31 10.61
N ALA A 468 25.22 -18.98 10.57
CA ALA A 468 24.80 -18.14 11.68
C ALA A 468 23.30 -18.28 11.98
N ILE A 469 22.47 -18.42 10.93
CA ILE A 469 21.05 -18.71 11.07
C ILE A 469 20.83 -20.08 11.70
N GLU A 470 21.57 -21.12 11.29
CA GLU A 470 21.48 -22.45 11.89
C GLU A 470 21.71 -22.42 13.42
N GLU A 471 22.72 -21.67 13.86
CA GLU A 471 22.98 -21.44 15.29
C GLU A 471 21.82 -20.68 15.97
N VAL A 472 21.33 -19.59 15.35
CA VAL A 472 20.27 -18.74 15.92
C VAL A 472 18.94 -19.48 16.05
N LEU A 473 18.66 -20.42 15.15
CA LEU A 473 17.43 -21.22 15.17
C LEU A 473 17.51 -22.43 16.10
N SER A 474 18.70 -22.80 16.58
CA SER A 474 18.89 -23.93 17.49
C SER A 474 18.14 -23.71 18.81
N GLY A 475 17.23 -24.63 19.15
CA GLY A 475 16.34 -24.50 20.31
C GLY A 475 15.16 -23.51 20.12
N GLY A 476 14.95 -23.02 18.90
CA GLY A 476 13.88 -22.07 18.56
C GLY A 476 12.58 -22.73 18.10
N ARG A 477 11.91 -22.10 17.14
CA ARG A 477 10.57 -22.49 16.66
C ARG A 477 10.53 -23.62 15.63
N PHE A 478 11.68 -24.16 15.20
CA PHE A 478 11.74 -25.17 14.15
C PHE A 478 12.27 -26.50 14.69
N LYS A 479 11.53 -27.59 14.40
CA LYS A 479 11.97 -28.96 14.72
C LYS A 479 13.17 -29.39 13.86
N GLN A 480 13.15 -29.04 12.58
CA GLN A 480 14.24 -29.25 11.65
C GLN A 480 14.76 -27.90 11.19
N ILE A 481 16.07 -27.71 11.33
CA ILE A 481 16.79 -26.51 10.93
C ILE A 481 17.47 -26.80 9.60
N SER A 482 17.06 -26.07 8.57
CA SER A 482 17.60 -26.13 7.22
C SER A 482 17.49 -24.72 6.62
N PRO A 483 18.40 -23.80 6.97
CA PRO A 483 18.33 -22.42 6.52
C PRO A 483 18.39 -22.31 5.00
N ALA A 484 17.72 -21.29 4.47
CA ALA A 484 17.72 -20.97 3.07
C ALA A 484 17.74 -19.47 2.83
N TYR A 485 18.35 -19.09 1.73
CA TYR A 485 18.39 -17.74 1.23
C TYR A 485 17.68 -17.66 -0.12
N VAL A 486 16.67 -16.82 -0.20
CA VAL A 486 15.89 -16.57 -1.40
C VAL A 486 16.36 -15.23 -1.98
N LYS A 487 16.93 -15.26 -3.19
CA LYS A 487 17.41 -14.06 -3.89
C LYS A 487 17.15 -14.19 -5.38
N GLY A 488 16.54 -13.17 -5.96
CA GLY A 488 16.19 -13.18 -7.38
C GLY A 488 15.29 -14.39 -7.67
N ASP A 489 15.68 -15.25 -8.62
CA ASP A 489 14.95 -16.48 -8.97
C ASP A 489 15.50 -17.76 -8.30
N ARG A 490 16.41 -17.62 -7.32
CA ARG A 490 17.15 -18.71 -6.71
C ARG A 490 16.85 -18.90 -5.24
N VAL A 491 17.06 -20.14 -4.80
CA VAL A 491 17.14 -20.53 -3.40
C VAL A 491 18.49 -21.16 -3.15
N TRP A 492 19.24 -20.62 -2.19
CA TRP A 492 20.54 -21.12 -1.75
C TRP A 492 20.42 -21.79 -0.38
N PHE A 493 21.14 -22.88 -0.17
CA PHE A 493 21.18 -23.61 1.10
C PHE A 493 22.45 -24.45 1.22
N ILE A 494 22.78 -24.91 2.42
CA ILE A 494 23.91 -25.82 2.65
C ILE A 494 23.41 -27.27 2.57
N SER A 495 24.11 -28.11 1.79
CA SER A 495 23.87 -29.55 1.67
C SER A 495 25.20 -30.29 1.60
N GLY A 496 25.41 -31.29 2.45
CA GLY A 496 26.69 -32.01 2.53
C GLY A 496 27.87 -31.08 2.83
N GLY A 497 27.66 -30.03 3.64
CA GLY A 497 28.67 -29.03 3.98
C GLY A 497 28.99 -27.99 2.90
N ARG A 498 28.37 -28.08 1.71
CA ARG A 498 28.61 -27.18 0.57
C ARG A 498 27.40 -26.31 0.29
N LEU A 499 27.64 -25.09 -0.17
CA LEU A 499 26.58 -24.21 -0.68
C LEU A 499 26.06 -24.75 -2.02
N VAL A 500 24.75 -24.86 -2.15
CA VAL A 500 24.07 -25.26 -3.38
C VAL A 500 22.91 -24.31 -3.67
N SER A 501 22.47 -24.24 -4.93
CA SER A 501 21.28 -23.47 -5.30
C SER A 501 20.35 -24.20 -6.25
N VAL A 502 19.07 -23.84 -6.16
CA VAL A 502 18.00 -24.28 -7.07
C VAL A 502 17.35 -23.04 -7.69
N ARG A 503 17.10 -23.08 -9.00
CA ARG A 503 16.41 -22.01 -9.74
C ARG A 503 14.91 -22.29 -9.86
N TYR A 504 14.15 -21.24 -10.17
CA TYR A 504 12.71 -21.30 -10.46
C TYR A 504 11.85 -21.77 -9.30
N HIS A 505 12.29 -21.50 -8.06
CA HIS A 505 11.47 -21.81 -6.90
C HIS A 505 10.22 -20.90 -6.89
N PRO A 506 9.01 -21.44 -6.63
CA PRO A 506 7.79 -20.62 -6.61
C PRO A 506 7.82 -19.46 -5.61
N GLN A 507 8.50 -19.63 -4.48
CA GLN A 507 8.64 -18.57 -3.46
C GLN A 507 9.77 -17.55 -3.77
N ALA A 508 10.53 -17.75 -4.85
CA ALA A 508 11.52 -16.81 -5.36
C ALA A 508 10.97 -15.97 -6.53
N GLN A 509 9.69 -16.11 -6.90
CA GLN A 509 9.14 -15.32 -7.99
C GLN A 509 8.94 -13.85 -7.57
N PRO A 510 9.22 -12.88 -8.47
CA PRO A 510 8.97 -11.48 -8.21
C PRO A 510 7.48 -11.20 -8.02
N LEU A 511 7.19 -10.20 -7.18
CA LEU A 511 5.86 -9.63 -7.09
C LEU A 511 5.67 -8.61 -8.20
N ARG A 512 4.61 -8.74 -8.98
CA ARG A 512 4.42 -7.99 -10.21
C ARG A 512 3.36 -6.91 -10.01
N TRP A 513 3.76 -5.74 -9.52
CA TRP A 513 2.83 -4.62 -9.33
C TRP A 513 2.46 -3.99 -10.67
N THR A 514 1.33 -4.39 -11.27
CA THR A 514 0.82 -3.78 -12.50
C THR A 514 0.48 -2.31 -12.31
N PHE A 515 0.71 -1.48 -13.32
CA PHE A 515 0.21 -0.11 -13.30
C PHE A 515 -1.28 -0.02 -13.56
N SER A 516 -1.92 1.00 -13.00
CA SER A 516 -3.36 1.26 -13.15
C SER A 516 -3.68 2.76 -13.17
N HIS A 517 -2.67 3.59 -12.97
CA HIS A 517 -2.70 5.05 -12.97
C HIS A 517 -1.53 5.55 -13.79
N ASN A 518 -1.36 6.87 -13.86
CA ASN A 518 -0.27 7.52 -14.59
C ASN A 518 -0.46 7.40 -16.11
N VAL A 519 -1.72 7.38 -16.55
CA VAL A 519 -2.11 7.17 -17.95
C VAL A 519 -1.72 8.39 -18.77
N SER A 520 -0.83 8.17 -19.73
CA SER A 520 -0.30 9.17 -20.65
C SER A 520 -1.27 9.46 -21.80
N PRO A 521 -1.26 10.70 -22.34
CA PRO A 521 -2.06 11.04 -23.50
C PRO A 521 -1.64 10.25 -24.74
N THR A 522 -2.54 10.14 -25.72
CA THR A 522 -2.32 9.37 -26.96
C THR A 522 -1.03 9.75 -27.68
N ALA A 523 -0.64 11.03 -27.69
CA ALA A 523 0.58 11.50 -28.34
C ALA A 523 1.88 11.00 -27.68
N LYS A 524 1.82 10.48 -26.45
CA LYS A 524 2.97 9.90 -25.71
C LYS A 524 2.87 8.38 -25.55
N ALA A 525 1.82 7.75 -26.07
CA ALA A 525 1.64 6.31 -25.99
C ALA A 525 2.58 5.59 -26.96
N LEU A 526 2.97 4.37 -26.63
CA LEU A 526 3.74 3.53 -27.55
C LEU A 526 2.92 3.23 -28.82
N GLY A 527 3.56 3.38 -29.98
CA GLY A 527 2.93 3.24 -31.29
C GLY A 527 2.39 4.56 -31.85
N ALA A 528 2.45 5.66 -31.09
CA ALA A 528 2.09 6.99 -31.59
C ALA A 528 3.00 7.46 -32.73
N ASN A 529 4.28 7.06 -32.72
CA ASN A 529 5.22 7.35 -33.82
C ASN A 529 5.35 6.19 -34.82
N GLY A 530 4.41 5.24 -34.76
CA GLY A 530 4.39 4.05 -35.62
C GLY A 530 5.08 2.83 -35.01
N CYS A 531 5.18 1.76 -35.81
CA CYS A 531 5.60 0.44 -35.35
C CYS A 531 7.03 0.42 -34.77
N ALA A 532 7.88 1.36 -35.18
CA ALA A 532 9.27 1.46 -34.76
C ALA A 532 9.42 1.73 -33.25
N ASP A 533 8.41 2.33 -32.58
CA ASP A 533 8.40 2.52 -31.12
C ASP A 533 8.66 1.21 -30.37
N CYS A 534 8.19 0.08 -30.91
CA CYS A 534 8.34 -1.25 -30.32
C CYS A 534 9.22 -2.20 -31.15
N HIS A 535 9.20 -2.10 -32.48
CA HIS A 535 9.83 -3.09 -33.37
C HIS A 535 11.17 -2.66 -33.97
N ALA A 536 11.66 -1.45 -33.69
CA ALA A 536 13.03 -1.10 -34.08
C ALA A 536 14.04 -2.03 -33.38
N ASP A 537 15.17 -2.33 -34.04
CA ASP A 537 16.20 -3.25 -33.54
C ASP A 537 16.68 -2.90 -32.11
N ARG A 538 16.67 -1.61 -31.76
CA ARG A 538 17.06 -1.09 -30.44
C ARG A 538 15.91 -0.47 -29.65
N SER A 539 14.65 -0.81 -29.98
CA SER A 539 13.51 -0.32 -29.22
C SER A 539 13.66 -0.71 -27.74
N PRO A 540 13.52 0.26 -26.80
CA PRO A 540 13.48 -0.02 -25.37
C PRO A 540 12.39 -1.03 -24.99
N PHE A 541 11.31 -1.14 -25.78
CA PHE A 541 10.21 -2.05 -25.48
C PHE A 541 10.65 -3.51 -25.34
N PHE A 542 11.54 -3.99 -26.21
CA PHE A 542 12.04 -5.36 -26.16
C PHE A 542 13.48 -5.49 -25.67
N ASN A 543 14.27 -4.41 -25.74
CA ASN A 543 15.69 -4.46 -25.43
C ASN A 543 16.07 -3.81 -24.09
N SER A 544 15.15 -3.10 -23.42
CA SER A 544 15.46 -2.56 -22.09
C SER A 544 15.86 -3.68 -21.12
N PRO A 545 16.88 -3.44 -20.28
CA PRO A 545 17.31 -4.41 -19.29
C PRO A 545 16.26 -4.53 -18.19
N VAL A 546 15.91 -5.76 -17.85
CA VAL A 546 15.08 -6.09 -16.68
C VAL A 546 15.98 -6.74 -15.64
N ILE A 547 16.01 -6.18 -14.43
CA ILE A 547 16.74 -6.76 -13.31
C ILE A 547 16.02 -8.04 -12.88
N VAL A 548 16.76 -9.15 -12.79
CA VAL A 548 16.25 -10.48 -12.37
C VAL A 548 16.93 -10.99 -11.10
N ASP A 549 18.06 -10.39 -10.73
CA ASP A 549 18.74 -10.55 -9.44
C ASP A 549 19.32 -9.18 -9.07
N PRO A 550 19.03 -8.64 -7.87
CA PRO A 550 19.48 -7.31 -7.50
C PRO A 550 21.01 -7.19 -7.44
N PHE A 551 21.75 -8.28 -7.18
CA PHE A 551 23.21 -8.24 -7.12
C PHE A 551 23.86 -9.62 -7.36
N ASP A 552 24.88 -9.67 -8.20
CA ASP A 552 25.78 -10.81 -8.40
C ASP A 552 26.89 -10.86 -7.34
N ALA A 553 27.87 -11.76 -7.50
CA ALA A 553 29.01 -11.89 -6.58
C ALA A 553 29.97 -10.69 -6.56
N HIS A 554 29.70 -9.65 -7.35
CA HIS A 554 30.44 -8.38 -7.38
C HIS A 554 29.54 -7.18 -7.04
N GLY A 555 28.36 -7.42 -6.45
CA GLY A 555 27.40 -6.38 -6.07
C GLY A 555 26.65 -5.78 -7.26
N LYS A 556 26.76 -6.34 -8.48
CA LYS A 556 26.17 -5.76 -9.69
C LYS A 556 24.82 -6.39 -10.04
N PRO A 557 23.80 -5.62 -10.44
CA PRO A 557 22.52 -6.18 -10.82
C PRO A 557 22.63 -7.08 -12.05
N VAL A 558 21.99 -8.25 -11.99
CA VAL A 558 21.89 -9.17 -13.13
C VAL A 558 20.66 -8.81 -13.94
N THR A 559 20.85 -8.62 -15.25
CA THR A 559 19.78 -8.22 -16.15
C THR A 559 19.59 -9.20 -17.30
N VAL A 560 18.36 -9.23 -17.83
CA VAL A 560 18.03 -9.87 -19.10
C VAL A 560 17.29 -8.88 -20.00
N PRO A 561 17.35 -9.01 -21.34
CA PRO A 561 16.55 -8.17 -22.21
C PRO A 561 15.05 -8.47 -22.03
N MET A 562 14.20 -7.46 -22.16
CA MET A 562 12.75 -7.55 -21.95
C MET A 562 12.09 -8.69 -22.73
N TRP A 563 12.46 -8.89 -24.01
CA TRP A 563 11.90 -9.97 -24.83
C TRP A 563 12.08 -11.35 -24.19
N ARG A 564 13.24 -11.59 -23.56
CA ARG A 564 13.55 -12.85 -22.88
C ARG A 564 12.75 -12.98 -21.59
N TYR A 565 12.59 -11.88 -20.87
CA TYR A 565 11.81 -11.83 -19.63
C TYR A 565 10.32 -12.12 -19.88
N VAL A 566 9.72 -11.54 -20.92
CA VAL A 566 8.31 -11.78 -21.30
C VAL A 566 8.08 -13.10 -22.05
N GLY A 567 9.16 -13.79 -22.46
CA GLY A 567 9.09 -15.07 -23.16
C GLY A 567 8.73 -14.96 -24.65
N VAL A 568 9.12 -13.86 -25.31
CA VAL A 568 8.96 -13.66 -26.76
C VAL A 568 10.23 -14.09 -27.48
N SER A 569 10.13 -14.88 -28.56
CA SER A 569 11.33 -15.28 -29.33
C SER A 569 11.99 -14.09 -30.02
N GLU A 570 13.31 -14.08 -30.15
CA GLU A 570 14.04 -13.02 -30.87
C GLU A 570 13.56 -12.84 -32.32
N LYS A 571 13.18 -13.94 -32.99
CA LYS A 571 12.62 -13.92 -34.36
C LYS A 571 11.30 -13.13 -34.44
N ALA A 572 10.47 -13.22 -33.41
CA ALA A 572 9.19 -12.51 -33.33
C ALA A 572 9.35 -10.98 -33.15
N LEU A 573 10.55 -10.51 -32.78
CA LEU A 573 10.86 -9.09 -32.65
C LEU A 573 10.99 -8.39 -34.01
N ARG A 574 11.46 -9.13 -35.02
CA ARG A 574 11.84 -8.60 -36.35
C ARG A 574 10.68 -8.56 -37.36
N VAL A 575 9.43 -8.74 -36.91
CA VAL A 575 8.25 -8.67 -37.78
C VAL A 575 7.99 -7.21 -38.13
N GLY A 576 8.21 -6.83 -39.39
CA GLY A 576 7.99 -5.48 -39.91
C GLY A 576 9.24 -4.71 -40.36
N LYS A 577 10.34 -5.40 -40.71
CA LYS A 577 11.35 -4.82 -41.61
C LYS A 577 10.87 -4.86 -43.05
#